data_AF-A0A7Y7TJC7-F1
#
_entry.id   AF-A0A7Y7TJC7-F1
#
_cell.length_a   1.000
_cell.length_b   1.000
_cell.length_c   1.000
_cell.angle_alpha   90.00
_cell.angle_beta   90.00
_cell.angle_gamma   90.00
#
_symmetry.space_group_name_H-M   'P 1'
#
loop_
_entity.id
_entity.type
_entity.pdbx_description
1 polymer ?
#
loop_
_entity_poly.entity_id
_entity_poly.type
_entity_poly.pdbx_seq_one_letter_code
_entity_poly.pdbx_strand_id
1 'polypeptide(L)'
;MSFSKNGYLDMELLRFTTAGSVDDGKSTLIGRLLYDSKSIFEDQLEAVKRASIQKGNDYINLALLTDGLRSEREQGITIDVAYRYFATPKRKFIIADTPGHVQYTRNMVTGASTANAAIILIDARNGVIEQTHRHAFIASLLQIPHIIVCINKMDLVDFKQSVYDVIKKTFADFAEIIDIKDIRYVPISALKGDNVVDESKNMHWYNEGTLMSILETIPIENDYNFVQTRFPVQYVIRPLTEDHHDYRGYAGRVAGGIFRKGDNVKILPSGLPSKIKSIDLMENELEVAFPPMSVSISLEDDIDISRGDMIVKNDSLPTISQDIEITICWMNQKPLVIGRKYNLMHTTKEVKCIIKEILYKINVNTLEKIIDEKEVGLNSIARVMIKTTKPLIFDSYKSNRVTGSLILIDEVTNETVGVGMIV
;
A
#
# COMPACT_ATOMS: atom_id res chain seq x y z
N MET A 1 37.53 -2.27 14.48
CA MET A 1 36.10 -2.57 14.25
C MET A 1 35.76 -2.11 12.85
N SER A 2 35.52 -3.06 11.94
CA SER A 2 35.14 -2.79 10.55
C SER A 2 33.70 -2.27 10.56
N PHE A 3 33.50 -0.97 10.33
CA PHE A 3 32.16 -0.48 9.98
C PHE A 3 31.83 -1.08 8.62
N SER A 4 30.85 -1.98 8.56
CA SER A 4 30.28 -2.46 7.30
C SER A 4 29.91 -1.24 6.46
N LYS A 5 30.61 -1.03 5.35
CA LYS A 5 30.38 0.08 4.41
C LYS A 5 28.98 0.04 3.76
N ASN A 6 28.21 -1.04 3.96
CA ASN A 6 26.90 -1.26 3.36
C ASN A 6 25.73 -1.23 4.36
N GLY A 7 25.98 -1.00 5.67
CA GLY A 7 24.91 -1.07 6.68
C GLY A 7 23.71 -0.17 6.41
N TYR A 8 23.91 0.99 5.77
CA TYR A 8 22.80 1.86 5.34
C TYR A 8 22.10 1.35 4.07
N LEU A 9 22.78 0.68 3.15
CA LEU A 9 22.19 0.13 1.92
C LEU A 9 21.28 -1.07 2.21
N ASP A 10 21.62 -1.84 3.25
CA ASP A 10 20.89 -3.06 3.66
C ASP A 10 19.78 -2.81 4.70
N MET A 11 19.53 -1.54 5.09
CA MET A 11 18.43 -1.23 6.01
C MET A 11 17.07 -1.51 5.36
N GLU A 12 16.23 -2.23 6.10
CA GLU A 12 14.83 -2.42 5.73
C GLU A 12 14.10 -1.08 5.51
N LEU A 13 13.15 -1.11 4.58
CA LEU A 13 12.35 0.03 4.19
C LEU A 13 10.88 -0.20 4.55
N LEU A 14 10.39 0.52 5.57
CA LEU A 14 8.97 0.52 5.91
C LEU A 14 8.24 1.62 5.14
N ARG A 15 7.23 1.25 4.35
CA ARG A 15 6.27 2.19 3.77
C ARG A 15 5.04 2.25 4.65
N PHE A 16 4.64 3.44 5.10
CA PHE A 16 3.40 3.59 5.85
C PHE A 16 2.59 4.80 5.41
N THR A 17 1.28 4.72 5.60
CA THR A 17 0.35 5.81 5.33
C THR A 17 -0.25 6.33 6.63
N THR A 18 -0.60 7.61 6.69
CA THR A 18 -1.37 8.16 7.82
C THR A 18 -2.80 8.48 7.40
N ALA A 19 -3.76 8.02 8.19
CA ALA A 19 -5.19 8.23 8.01
C ALA A 19 -5.84 8.71 9.32
N GLY A 20 -7.02 9.31 9.22
CA GLY A 20 -7.67 10.03 10.33
C GLY A 20 -8.34 11.32 9.84
N SER A 21 -9.19 11.88 10.69
CA SER A 21 -9.93 13.11 10.44
C SER A 21 -9.04 14.32 10.23
N VAL A 22 -9.63 15.41 9.74
CA VAL A 22 -8.94 16.70 9.49
C VAL A 22 -8.29 17.23 10.78
N ASP A 23 -8.94 16.98 11.92
CA ASP A 23 -8.50 17.51 13.21
C ASP A 23 -7.79 16.50 14.10
N ASP A 24 -7.61 15.24 13.68
CA ASP A 24 -6.98 14.20 14.51
C ASP A 24 -5.46 14.40 14.69
N GLY A 25 -4.87 15.43 14.06
CA GLY A 25 -3.48 15.83 14.28
C GLY A 25 -2.45 15.08 13.42
N LYS A 26 -2.84 14.60 12.23
CA LYS A 26 -1.96 13.85 11.31
C LYS A 26 -0.70 14.61 10.91
N SER A 27 -0.88 15.83 10.40
CA SER A 27 0.20 16.74 10.02
C SER A 27 1.12 17.05 11.19
N THR A 28 0.56 17.23 12.39
CA THR A 28 1.33 17.43 13.63
C THR A 28 2.16 16.20 13.98
N LEU A 29 1.60 14.99 13.85
CA LEU A 29 2.32 13.74 14.11
C LEU A 29 3.47 13.54 13.12
N ILE A 30 3.22 13.75 11.83
CA ILE A 30 4.27 13.66 10.80
C ILE A 30 5.37 14.68 11.09
N GLY A 31 5.01 15.94 11.37
CA GLY A 31 5.97 16.97 11.74
C GLY A 31 6.79 16.61 12.97
N ARG A 32 6.15 16.01 13.99
CA ARG A 32 6.80 15.50 15.21
C ARG A 32 7.79 14.37 14.91
N LEU A 33 7.39 13.36 14.13
CA LEU A 33 8.28 12.27 13.73
C LEU A 33 9.51 12.78 12.96
N LEU A 34 9.33 13.75 12.05
CA LEU A 34 10.45 14.33 11.29
C LEU A 34 11.37 15.19 12.17
N TYR A 35 10.80 15.94 13.11
CA TYR A 35 11.53 16.77 14.06
C TYR A 35 12.36 15.92 15.04
N ASP A 36 11.73 14.96 15.70
CA ASP A 36 12.37 14.13 16.74
C ASP A 36 13.36 13.12 16.13
N SER A 37 13.15 12.66 14.89
CA SER A 37 14.11 11.81 14.17
C SER A 37 15.35 12.56 13.67
N LYS A 38 15.47 13.86 13.97
CA LYS A 38 16.58 14.74 13.54
C LYS A 38 16.82 14.73 12.02
N SER A 39 15.78 14.41 11.24
CA SER A 39 15.85 14.35 9.78
C SER A 39 15.67 15.74 9.13
N ILE A 40 15.40 16.77 9.93
CA ILE A 40 15.22 18.16 9.49
C ILE A 40 16.47 18.96 9.82
N PHE A 41 17.03 19.66 8.83
CA PHE A 41 18.14 20.60 9.01
C PHE A 41 17.73 21.79 9.89
N GLU A 42 18.61 22.27 10.76
CA GLU A 42 18.34 23.34 11.74
C GLU A 42 17.74 24.61 11.10
N ASP A 43 18.16 24.96 9.88
CA ASP A 43 17.67 26.12 9.14
C ASP A 43 16.17 26.04 8.78
N GLN A 44 15.67 24.85 8.44
CA GLN A 44 14.24 24.64 8.17
C GLN A 44 13.41 24.78 9.46
N LEU A 45 14.00 24.36 10.57
CA LEU A 45 13.43 24.45 11.91
C LEU A 45 13.31 25.91 12.37
N GLU A 46 14.33 26.73 12.10
CA GLU A 46 14.28 28.17 12.34
C GLU A 46 13.21 28.86 11.49
N ALA A 47 13.09 28.49 10.21
CA ALA A 47 12.05 29.02 9.34
C ALA A 47 10.64 28.73 9.88
N VAL A 48 10.41 27.50 10.37
CA VAL A 48 9.13 27.10 10.99
C VAL A 48 8.88 27.82 12.30
N LYS A 49 9.91 28.03 13.14
CA LYS A 49 9.79 28.84 14.37
C LYS A 49 9.36 30.26 14.03
N ARG A 50 10.03 30.92 13.07
CA ARG A 50 9.69 32.28 12.62
C ARG A 50 8.26 32.35 12.08
N ALA A 51 7.85 31.40 11.26
CA ALA A 51 6.49 31.31 10.73
C ALA A 51 5.42 31.04 11.82
N SER A 52 5.76 30.23 12.84
CA SER A 52 4.86 29.96 13.97
C SER A 52 4.56 31.22 14.76
N ILE A 53 5.61 32.02 15.03
CA ILE A 53 5.50 33.32 15.72
C ILE A 53 4.70 34.32 14.88
N GLN A 54 4.94 34.39 13.57
CA GLN A 54 4.17 35.26 12.66
C GLN A 54 2.67 34.89 12.61
N LYS A 55 2.33 33.60 12.75
CA LYS A 55 0.93 33.13 12.86
C LYS A 55 0.35 33.26 14.29
N GLY A 56 1.10 33.80 15.24
CA GLY A 56 0.63 34.02 16.62
C GLY A 56 0.55 32.77 17.49
N ASN A 57 1.28 31.69 17.15
CA ASN A 57 1.35 30.51 18.01
C ASN A 57 2.44 30.68 19.08
N ASP A 58 2.10 30.39 20.34
CA ASP A 58 3.05 30.38 21.47
C ASP A 58 4.00 29.16 21.48
N TYR A 59 3.82 28.24 20.54
CA TYR A 59 4.60 27.01 20.40
C TYR A 59 5.02 26.79 18.94
N ILE A 60 6.04 25.95 18.74
CA ILE A 60 6.50 25.57 17.40
C ILE A 60 5.42 24.73 16.73
N ASN A 61 4.78 25.27 15.71
CA ASN A 61 3.75 24.57 14.97
C ASN A 61 4.39 23.66 13.91
N LEU A 62 4.70 22.42 14.30
CA LEU A 62 5.33 21.43 13.43
C LEU A 62 4.47 21.05 12.22
N ALA A 63 3.16 21.31 12.22
CA ALA A 63 2.32 21.10 11.05
C ALA A 63 2.74 22.02 9.87
N LEU A 64 3.43 23.13 10.14
CA LEU A 64 3.96 24.01 9.08
C LEU A 64 5.02 23.33 8.20
N LEU A 65 5.72 22.31 8.72
CA LEU A 65 6.62 21.46 7.92
C LEU A 65 5.88 20.67 6.84
N THR A 66 4.59 20.45 7.08
CA THR A 66 3.70 19.66 6.22
C THR A 66 2.70 20.50 5.42
N ASP A 67 2.60 21.81 5.69
CA ASP A 67 1.53 22.69 5.19
C ASP A 67 1.68 23.14 3.73
N GLY A 68 2.75 22.79 3.01
CA GLY A 68 2.85 23.09 1.56
C GLY A 68 1.65 22.60 0.74
N LEU A 69 0.99 21.52 1.21
CA LEU A 69 -0.23 20.94 0.64
C LEU A 69 -1.52 21.65 1.10
N ARG A 70 -1.49 22.37 2.22
CA ARG A 70 -2.64 23.17 2.69
C ARG A 70 -2.78 24.47 1.89
N SER A 71 -1.69 25.06 1.42
CA SER A 71 -1.76 26.17 0.46
C SER A 71 -2.39 25.75 -0.88
N GLU A 72 -2.14 24.51 -1.33
CA GLU A 72 -2.83 23.94 -2.51
C GLU A 72 -4.35 23.82 -2.28
N ARG A 73 -4.76 23.46 -1.05
CA ARG A 73 -6.17 23.42 -0.62
C ARG A 73 -6.85 24.79 -0.70
N GLU A 74 -6.18 25.84 -0.25
CA GLU A 74 -6.70 27.22 -0.29
C GLU A 74 -6.75 27.77 -1.73
N GLN A 75 -5.92 27.23 -2.62
CA GLN A 75 -5.85 27.60 -4.04
C GLN A 75 -6.71 26.72 -4.96
N GLY A 76 -7.40 25.71 -4.41
CA GLY A 76 -8.23 24.79 -5.20
C GLY A 76 -7.45 23.85 -6.12
N ILE A 77 -6.17 23.62 -5.82
CA ILE A 77 -5.29 22.70 -6.56
C ILE A 77 -5.50 21.26 -6.04
N THR A 78 -5.33 20.27 -6.91
CA THR A 78 -5.41 18.84 -6.56
C THR A 78 -4.33 18.49 -5.54
N ILE A 79 -4.73 18.06 -4.33
CA ILE A 79 -3.81 17.53 -3.33
C ILE A 79 -3.50 16.08 -3.73
N ASP A 80 -2.35 15.85 -4.38
CA ASP A 80 -1.83 14.50 -4.60
C ASP A 80 -1.17 13.96 -3.32
N VAL A 81 -0.87 12.65 -3.29
CA VAL A 81 -0.21 12.00 -2.16
C VAL A 81 1.22 12.54 -2.05
N ALA A 82 1.56 13.15 -0.92
CA ALA A 82 2.92 13.60 -0.67
C ALA A 82 3.73 12.48 0.00
N TYR A 83 4.90 12.20 -0.58
CA TYR A 83 5.86 11.25 -0.01
C TYR A 83 6.92 11.97 0.80
N ARG A 84 7.14 11.53 2.03
CA ARG A 84 8.22 12.01 2.89
C ARG A 84 9.15 10.87 3.27
N TYR A 85 10.42 11.20 3.44
CA TYR A 85 11.48 10.24 3.68
C TYR A 85 12.19 10.61 4.97
N PHE A 86 12.39 9.63 5.84
CA PHE A 86 13.25 9.76 7.00
C PHE A 86 13.87 8.41 7.34
N ALA A 87 14.89 8.41 8.19
CA ALA A 87 15.54 7.19 8.63
C ALA A 87 15.92 7.31 10.10
N THR A 88 15.97 6.17 10.77
CA THR A 88 16.63 6.01 12.07
C THR A 88 17.89 5.17 11.87
N PRO A 89 18.74 5.01 12.90
CA PRO A 89 19.86 4.07 12.83
C PRO A 89 19.45 2.61 12.56
N LYS A 90 18.17 2.26 12.75
CA LYS A 90 17.66 0.88 12.56
C LYS A 90 16.94 0.66 11.24
N ARG A 91 16.25 1.68 10.70
CA ARG A 91 15.31 1.48 9.57
C ARG A 91 15.08 2.74 8.75
N LYS A 92 14.77 2.56 7.47
CA LYS A 92 14.31 3.63 6.57
C LYS A 92 12.79 3.66 6.47
N PHE A 93 12.25 4.85 6.28
CA PHE A 93 10.81 5.07 6.25
C PHE A 93 10.38 5.92 5.06
N ILE A 94 9.26 5.54 4.46
CA ILE A 94 8.52 6.35 3.49
C ILE A 94 7.12 6.58 4.06
N ILE A 95 6.77 7.85 4.25
CA ILE A 95 5.45 8.28 4.68
C ILE A 95 4.66 8.70 3.45
N ALA A 96 3.52 8.06 3.20
CA ALA A 96 2.49 8.56 2.30
C ALA A 96 1.51 9.42 3.12
N ASP A 97 1.56 10.75 2.96
CA ASP A 97 0.60 11.65 3.57
C ASP A 97 -0.68 11.68 2.72
N THR A 98 -1.70 10.95 3.17
CA THR A 98 -3.00 10.88 2.49
C THR A 98 -3.99 11.86 3.14
N PRO A 99 -4.59 12.79 2.37
CA PRO A 99 -5.56 13.74 2.93
C PRO A 99 -6.80 13.01 3.47
N GLY A 100 -7.29 13.44 4.64
CA GLY A 100 -8.27 12.68 5.46
C GLY A 100 -9.75 12.89 5.17
N HIS A 101 -10.08 13.57 4.07
CA HIS A 101 -11.46 13.92 3.76
C HIS A 101 -12.12 12.86 2.87
N VAL A 102 -13.44 12.75 2.99
CA VAL A 102 -14.34 11.84 2.26
C VAL A 102 -14.10 11.85 0.74
N GLN A 103 -13.70 13.01 0.20
CA GLN A 103 -13.43 13.22 -1.22
C GLN A 103 -12.07 12.68 -1.70
N TYR A 104 -11.28 12.03 -0.83
CA TYR A 104 -9.91 11.59 -1.14
C TYR A 104 -9.69 10.08 -0.99
N THR A 105 -10.74 9.24 -1.04
CA THR A 105 -10.61 7.78 -1.12
C THR A 105 -9.62 7.38 -2.21
N ARG A 106 -9.68 8.05 -3.37
CA ARG A 106 -8.71 7.90 -4.47
C ARG A 106 -7.26 8.01 -4.00
N ASN A 107 -6.95 9.04 -3.23
CA ASN A 107 -5.58 9.34 -2.80
C ASN A 107 -5.11 8.32 -1.75
N MET A 108 -6.02 7.91 -0.85
CA MET A 108 -5.74 6.83 0.07
C MET A 108 -5.46 5.52 -0.68
N VAL A 109 -6.25 5.19 -1.70
CA VAL A 109 -6.00 3.99 -2.53
C VAL A 109 -4.64 4.06 -3.23
N THR A 110 -4.30 5.19 -3.85
CA THR A 110 -3.00 5.36 -4.50
C THR A 110 -1.85 5.24 -3.50
N GLY A 111 -1.86 6.02 -2.41
CA GLY A 111 -0.77 6.09 -1.43
C GLY A 111 -0.63 4.82 -0.57
N ALA A 112 -1.76 4.19 -0.25
CA ALA A 112 -1.78 3.04 0.66
C ALA A 112 -1.65 1.68 -0.06
N SER A 113 -1.82 1.63 -1.39
CA SER A 113 -1.65 0.40 -2.19
C SER A 113 -0.27 -0.26 -2.06
N THR A 114 0.76 0.52 -1.72
CA THR A 114 2.13 0.02 -1.53
C THR A 114 2.58 0.05 -0.07
N ALA A 115 1.70 0.44 0.85
CA ALA A 115 2.00 0.54 2.26
C ALA A 115 2.10 -0.86 2.91
N ASN A 116 3.06 -0.98 3.83
CA ASN A 116 3.19 -2.09 4.77
C ASN A 116 2.35 -1.83 6.03
N ALA A 117 2.25 -0.56 6.45
CA ALA A 117 1.50 -0.17 7.64
C ALA A 117 0.57 1.03 7.38
N ALA A 118 -0.54 1.09 8.11
CA ALA A 118 -1.41 2.25 8.15
C ALA A 118 -1.54 2.76 9.60
N ILE A 119 -1.20 4.02 9.81
CA ILE A 119 -1.39 4.70 11.09
C ILE A 119 -2.75 5.40 11.05
N ILE A 120 -3.68 4.96 11.89
CA ILE A 120 -5.01 5.56 12.02
C ILE A 120 -5.03 6.40 13.28
N LEU A 121 -5.11 7.72 13.13
CA LEU A 121 -5.21 8.63 14.25
C LEU A 121 -6.67 8.77 14.69
N ILE A 122 -6.88 8.81 16.00
CA ILE A 122 -8.18 9.02 16.64
C ILE A 122 -8.01 10.11 17.71
N ASP A 123 -8.77 11.19 17.64
CA ASP A 123 -8.83 12.20 18.72
C ASP A 123 -9.46 11.60 19.97
N ALA A 124 -8.72 11.56 21.08
CA ALA A 124 -9.17 10.99 22.35
C ALA A 124 -10.43 11.65 22.92
N ARG A 125 -10.76 12.88 22.51
CA ARG A 125 -11.98 13.58 22.93
C ARG A 125 -13.21 13.07 22.19
N ASN A 126 -13.04 12.69 20.93
CA ASN A 126 -14.14 12.29 20.04
C ASN A 126 -14.32 10.78 20.02
N GLY A 127 -13.25 10.01 20.25
CA GLY A 127 -13.25 8.57 20.12
C GLY A 127 -13.43 8.11 18.66
N VAL A 128 -13.91 6.89 18.48
CA VAL A 128 -14.09 6.29 17.15
C VAL A 128 -15.27 6.96 16.44
N ILE A 129 -15.03 7.51 15.24
CA ILE A 129 -16.04 8.18 14.41
C ILE A 129 -16.17 7.48 13.04
N GLU A 130 -17.18 7.86 12.25
CA GLU A 130 -17.39 7.29 10.90
C GLU A 130 -16.15 7.34 9.99
N GLN A 131 -15.37 8.42 10.07
CA GLN A 131 -14.13 8.55 9.30
C GLN A 131 -13.07 7.53 9.72
N THR A 132 -13.01 7.18 11.01
CA THR A 132 -12.13 6.12 11.52
C THR A 132 -12.51 4.77 10.92
N HIS A 133 -13.80 4.43 10.91
CA HIS A 133 -14.33 3.20 10.31
C HIS A 133 -13.98 3.12 8.82
N ARG A 134 -14.21 4.21 8.09
CA ARG A 134 -13.89 4.32 6.66
C ARG A 134 -12.41 4.06 6.38
N HIS A 135 -11.51 4.73 7.10
CA HIS A 135 -10.06 4.59 6.86
C HIS A 135 -9.59 3.16 7.17
N ALA A 136 -10.05 2.59 8.28
CA ALA A 136 -9.76 1.20 8.64
C ALA A 136 -10.29 0.21 7.59
N PHE A 137 -11.51 0.42 7.08
CA PHE A 137 -12.07 -0.39 6.02
C PHE A 137 -11.27 -0.32 4.72
N ILE A 138 -10.89 0.89 4.28
CA ILE A 138 -10.06 1.04 3.07
C ILE A 138 -8.70 0.37 3.26
N ALA A 139 -8.08 0.51 4.43
CA ALA A 139 -6.82 -0.15 4.75
C ALA A 139 -6.92 -1.69 4.68
N SER A 140 -8.01 -2.26 5.21
CA SER A 140 -8.30 -3.70 5.11
C SER A 140 -8.59 -4.14 3.66
N LEU A 141 -9.36 -3.35 2.90
CA LEU A 141 -9.64 -3.61 1.48
C LEU A 141 -8.35 -3.65 0.64
N LEU A 142 -7.40 -2.76 0.94
CA LEU A 142 -6.08 -2.72 0.31
C LEU A 142 -5.09 -3.74 0.88
N GLN A 143 -5.56 -4.60 1.81
CA GLN A 143 -4.78 -5.65 2.44
C GLN A 143 -3.47 -5.11 3.05
N ILE A 144 -3.55 -3.96 3.72
CA ILE A 144 -2.40 -3.42 4.46
C ILE A 144 -2.17 -4.33 5.68
N PRO A 145 -0.99 -4.97 5.79
CA PRO A 145 -0.76 -5.99 6.81
C PRO A 145 -0.87 -5.49 8.25
N HIS A 146 -0.34 -4.29 8.52
CA HIS A 146 -0.24 -3.72 9.86
C HIS A 146 -1.08 -2.45 10.01
N ILE A 147 -1.93 -2.38 11.04
CA ILE A 147 -2.65 -1.17 11.41
C ILE A 147 -2.21 -0.72 12.81
N ILE A 148 -1.83 0.56 12.91
CA ILE A 148 -1.41 1.18 14.16
C ILE A 148 -2.43 2.26 14.51
N VAL A 149 -3.23 2.02 15.52
CA VAL A 149 -4.24 2.95 16.03
C VAL A 149 -3.57 3.89 17.03
N CYS A 150 -3.37 5.14 16.62
CA CYS A 150 -2.82 6.19 17.46
C CYS A 150 -3.94 7.00 18.11
N ILE A 151 -4.17 6.79 19.40
CA ILE A 151 -5.14 7.56 20.18
C ILE A 151 -4.45 8.86 20.59
N ASN A 152 -4.66 9.91 19.79
CA ASN A 152 -3.97 11.17 19.88
C ASN A 152 -4.69 12.17 20.79
N LYS A 153 -3.98 13.23 21.19
CA LYS A 153 -4.47 14.30 22.08
C LYS A 153 -4.83 13.81 23.48
N MET A 154 -4.09 12.82 23.99
CA MET A 154 -4.25 12.35 25.37
C MET A 154 -4.03 13.45 26.42
N ASP A 155 -3.28 14.50 26.07
CA ASP A 155 -3.09 15.69 26.90
C ASP A 155 -4.38 16.48 27.16
N LEU A 156 -5.37 16.39 26.26
CA LEU A 156 -6.66 17.08 26.42
C LEU A 156 -7.68 16.29 27.24
N VAL A 157 -7.36 15.04 27.58
CA VAL A 157 -8.18 14.17 28.44
C VAL A 157 -7.43 13.75 29.70
N ASP A 158 -6.49 14.60 30.14
CA ASP A 158 -5.65 14.41 31.33
C ASP A 158 -4.92 13.06 31.36
N PHE A 159 -4.56 12.52 30.20
CA PHE A 159 -3.87 11.23 30.06
C PHE A 159 -4.59 10.04 30.73
N LYS A 160 -5.93 10.10 30.81
CA LYS A 160 -6.75 9.07 31.48
C LYS A 160 -6.75 7.74 30.74
N GLN A 161 -6.31 6.69 31.43
CA GLN A 161 -6.34 5.31 30.93
C GLN A 161 -7.75 4.85 30.53
N SER A 162 -8.77 5.24 31.30
CA SER A 162 -10.16 4.84 31.01
C SER A 162 -10.65 5.31 29.64
N VAL A 163 -10.19 6.47 29.15
CA VAL A 163 -10.53 6.98 27.82
C VAL A 163 -9.86 6.13 26.73
N TYR A 164 -8.58 5.81 26.91
CA TYR A 164 -7.85 4.91 26.03
C TYR A 164 -8.51 3.53 25.93
N ASP A 165 -8.88 2.93 27.07
CA ASP A 165 -9.48 1.60 27.11
C ASP A 165 -10.83 1.54 26.39
N VAL A 166 -11.67 2.58 26.55
CA VAL A 166 -12.95 2.68 25.84
C VAL A 166 -12.72 2.76 24.33
N ILE A 167 -11.81 3.63 23.87
CA ILE A 167 -11.54 3.79 22.43
C ILE A 167 -10.92 2.52 21.84
N LYS A 168 -9.96 1.91 22.55
CA LYS A 168 -9.33 0.63 22.17
C LYS A 168 -10.39 -0.44 21.97
N LYS A 169 -11.32 -0.59 22.94
CA LYS A 169 -12.41 -1.56 22.86
C LYS A 169 -13.34 -1.28 21.69
N THR A 170 -13.84 -0.05 21.55
CA THR A 170 -14.75 0.31 20.45
C THR A 170 -14.13 0.04 19.07
N PHE A 171 -12.83 0.32 18.90
CA PHE A 171 -12.15 0.03 17.65
C PHE A 171 -11.89 -1.47 17.46
N ALA A 172 -11.58 -2.21 18.53
CA ALA A 172 -11.42 -3.66 18.48
C ALA A 172 -12.71 -4.37 18.04
N ASP A 173 -13.86 -3.97 18.60
CA ASP A 173 -15.18 -4.51 18.23
C ASP A 173 -15.47 -4.30 16.73
N PHE A 174 -15.08 -3.14 16.18
CA PHE A 174 -15.18 -2.89 14.75
C PHE A 174 -14.17 -3.68 13.92
N ALA A 175 -12.94 -3.84 14.44
CA ALA A 175 -11.88 -4.57 13.77
C ALA A 175 -12.23 -6.04 13.55
N GLU A 176 -13.05 -6.66 14.40
CA GLU A 176 -13.54 -8.05 14.19
C GLU A 176 -14.37 -8.21 12.92
N ILE A 177 -15.00 -7.13 12.43
CA ILE A 177 -15.84 -7.14 11.23
C ILE A 177 -14.99 -7.05 9.95
N ILE A 178 -13.76 -6.53 10.05
CA ILE A 178 -12.87 -6.29 8.92
C ILE A 178 -11.64 -7.20 8.98
N ASP A 179 -11.18 -7.64 7.82
CA ASP A 179 -10.09 -8.62 7.71
C ASP A 179 -8.74 -7.92 7.87
N ILE A 180 -8.28 -7.74 9.12
CA ILE A 180 -6.98 -7.15 9.47
C ILE A 180 -6.15 -8.16 10.25
N LYS A 181 -4.86 -8.30 9.90
CA LYS A 181 -3.96 -9.30 10.48
C LYS A 181 -3.28 -8.85 11.78
N ASP A 182 -2.73 -7.64 11.81
CA ASP A 182 -1.99 -7.10 12.96
C ASP A 182 -2.50 -5.70 13.30
N ILE A 183 -3.02 -5.52 14.53
CA ILE A 183 -3.50 -4.24 15.04
C ILE A 183 -2.77 -3.91 16.34
N ARG A 184 -2.20 -2.72 16.41
CA ARG A 184 -1.50 -2.20 17.59
C ARG A 184 -2.10 -0.87 18.02
N TYR A 185 -2.11 -0.59 19.31
CA TYR A 185 -2.74 0.61 19.88
C TYR A 185 -1.73 1.42 20.67
N VAL A 186 -1.59 2.71 20.36
CA VAL A 186 -0.63 3.60 21.02
C VAL A 186 -1.34 4.88 21.48
N PRO A 187 -1.40 5.17 22.79
CA PRO A 187 -1.85 6.47 23.29
C PRO A 187 -0.71 7.48 23.12
N ILE A 188 -0.97 8.58 22.42
CA ILE A 188 0.03 9.59 22.11
C ILE A 188 -0.48 11.02 22.36
N SER A 189 0.46 11.95 22.50
CA SER A 189 0.21 13.36 22.23
C SER A 189 1.20 13.84 21.18
N ALA A 190 0.77 13.97 19.92
CA ALA A 190 1.63 14.46 18.85
C ALA A 190 2.19 15.87 19.13
N LEU A 191 1.38 16.70 19.82
CA LEU A 191 1.76 18.06 20.18
C LEU A 191 2.83 18.08 21.27
N LYS A 192 2.67 17.29 22.34
CA LYS A 192 3.60 17.26 23.48
C LYS A 192 4.79 16.31 23.31
N GLY A 193 4.68 15.34 22.39
CA GLY A 193 5.71 14.34 22.09
C GLY A 193 5.53 13.01 22.84
N ASP A 194 4.57 12.91 23.77
CA ASP A 194 4.32 11.71 24.57
C ASP A 194 4.07 10.47 23.71
N ASN A 195 4.88 9.41 23.93
CA ASN A 195 4.84 8.11 23.25
C ASN A 195 5.03 8.15 21.72
N VAL A 196 5.47 9.27 21.14
CA VAL A 196 5.77 9.36 19.71
C VAL A 196 7.15 8.77 19.42
N VAL A 197 8.19 9.35 19.99
CA VAL A 197 9.57 8.83 19.95
C VAL A 197 10.00 8.38 21.33
N ASP A 198 9.84 9.26 22.31
CA ASP A 198 10.17 9.01 23.71
C ASP A 198 8.95 8.55 24.53
N GLU A 199 9.21 7.74 25.55
CA GLU A 199 8.16 7.27 26.48
C GLU A 199 7.57 8.43 27.28
N SER A 200 6.25 8.39 27.46
CA SER A 200 5.51 9.39 28.23
C SER A 200 5.81 9.30 29.71
N LYS A 201 6.06 10.45 30.34
CA LYS A 201 6.10 10.59 31.81
C LYS A 201 4.71 10.75 32.43
N ASN A 202 3.67 10.95 31.62
CA ASN A 202 2.30 11.19 32.08
C ASN A 202 1.44 9.93 32.02
N MET A 203 1.82 8.93 31.21
CA MET A 203 1.08 7.69 30.98
C MET A 203 1.83 6.46 31.48
N HIS A 204 2.21 6.43 32.77
CA HIS A 204 2.92 5.29 33.39
C HIS A 204 2.17 3.94 33.31
N TRP A 205 0.86 4.00 33.08
CA TRP A 205 0.02 2.82 32.90
C TRP A 205 0.22 2.14 31.53
N TYR A 206 0.83 2.81 30.56
CA TYR A 206 1.10 2.27 29.22
C TYR A 206 2.55 1.82 29.08
N ASN A 207 2.75 0.53 28.80
CA ASN A 207 4.08 -0.10 28.75
C ASN A 207 4.35 -0.87 27.45
N GLU A 208 3.55 -0.64 26.40
CA GLU A 208 3.69 -1.35 25.11
C GLU A 208 4.69 -0.67 24.13
N GLY A 209 5.41 0.37 24.59
CA GLY A 209 6.45 1.07 23.83
C GLY A 209 5.93 2.24 22.97
N THR A 210 6.84 2.97 22.33
CA THR A 210 6.49 4.18 21.56
C THR A 210 6.09 3.86 20.12
N LEU A 211 5.43 4.82 19.45
CA LEU A 211 5.10 4.71 18.04
C LEU A 211 6.36 4.46 17.19
N MET A 212 7.45 5.18 17.46
CA MET A 212 8.72 4.98 16.75
C MET A 212 9.27 3.58 16.97
N SER A 213 9.26 3.08 18.21
CA SER A 213 9.71 1.71 18.52
C SER A 213 8.91 0.67 17.71
N ILE A 214 7.60 0.84 17.62
CA ILE A 214 6.73 -0.03 16.81
C ILE A 214 7.10 0.05 15.33
N LEU A 215 7.28 1.25 14.78
CA LEU A 215 7.66 1.43 13.37
C LEU A 215 9.05 0.83 13.06
N GLU A 216 9.99 0.89 13.99
CA GLU A 216 11.31 0.27 13.86
C GLU A 216 11.26 -1.26 13.90
N THR A 217 10.29 -1.85 14.59
CA THR A 217 10.29 -3.29 14.92
C THR A 217 9.21 -4.11 14.21
N ILE A 218 8.26 -3.48 13.50
CA ILE A 218 7.26 -4.22 12.72
C ILE A 218 7.94 -5.10 11.67
N PRO A 219 7.72 -6.44 11.70
CA PRO A 219 8.32 -7.35 10.74
C PRO A 219 7.58 -7.27 9.41
N ILE A 220 8.25 -6.80 8.34
CA ILE A 220 7.64 -6.70 6.99
C ILE A 220 8.07 -7.82 6.05
N GLU A 221 9.09 -8.60 6.42
CA GLU A 221 9.60 -9.68 5.56
C GLU A 221 8.53 -10.75 5.29
N ASN A 222 7.66 -11.00 6.27
CA ASN A 222 6.57 -11.98 6.18
C ASN A 222 5.34 -11.46 5.41
N ASP A 223 5.34 -10.21 4.95
CA ASP A 223 4.24 -9.64 4.16
C ASP A 223 4.19 -10.22 2.75
N TYR A 224 5.32 -10.77 2.27
CA TYR A 224 5.41 -11.36 0.95
C TYR A 224 4.80 -12.76 0.91
N ASN A 225 4.16 -13.06 -0.23
CA ASN A 225 3.67 -14.40 -0.49
C ASN A 225 4.83 -15.30 -0.93
N PHE A 226 5.33 -16.16 -0.06
CA PHE A 226 6.36 -17.16 -0.37
C PHE A 226 5.82 -18.53 -0.78
N VAL A 227 4.50 -18.68 -0.88
CA VAL A 227 3.83 -19.96 -1.12
C VAL A 227 3.46 -20.11 -2.60
N GLN A 228 2.69 -19.18 -3.14
CA GLN A 228 2.13 -19.28 -4.49
C GLN A 228 3.09 -18.70 -5.52
N THR A 229 3.75 -19.56 -6.30
CA THR A 229 4.73 -19.13 -7.31
C THR A 229 4.11 -18.37 -8.46
N ARG A 230 4.47 -17.09 -8.60
CA ARG A 230 4.00 -16.21 -9.68
C ARG A 230 5.20 -15.44 -10.22
N PHE A 231 5.56 -15.69 -11.48
CA PHE A 231 6.56 -14.91 -12.18
C PHE A 231 5.97 -14.36 -13.48
N PRO A 232 5.34 -13.16 -13.44
CA PRO A 232 4.85 -12.51 -14.65
C PRO A 232 6.03 -12.03 -15.50
N VAL A 233 6.08 -12.50 -16.74
CA VAL A 233 7.15 -12.13 -17.68
C VAL A 233 6.92 -10.71 -18.15
N GLN A 234 7.91 -9.85 -17.94
CA GLN A 234 7.90 -8.45 -18.34
C GLN A 234 8.64 -8.26 -19.66
N TYR A 235 9.75 -8.96 -19.86
CA TYR A 235 10.61 -8.78 -21.01
C TYR A 235 11.32 -10.09 -21.38
N VAL A 236 11.60 -10.29 -22.68
CA VAL A 236 12.35 -11.43 -23.18
C VAL A 236 13.71 -10.93 -23.64
N ILE A 237 14.76 -11.39 -22.97
CA ILE A 237 16.16 -11.05 -23.26
C ILE A 237 16.70 -12.03 -24.29
N ARG A 238 17.14 -11.48 -25.43
CA ARG A 238 17.86 -12.18 -26.50
C ARG A 238 19.03 -11.32 -26.96
N PRO A 239 20.23 -11.51 -26.41
CA PRO A 239 21.43 -10.81 -26.86
C PRO A 239 21.75 -11.28 -28.28
N LEU A 240 21.92 -10.33 -29.20
CA LEU A 240 22.38 -10.60 -30.57
C LEU A 240 23.92 -10.54 -30.65
N THR A 241 24.60 -11.10 -29.65
CA THR A 241 26.06 -11.12 -29.54
C THR A 241 26.60 -12.50 -29.88
N GLU A 242 27.79 -12.57 -30.50
CA GLU A 242 28.42 -13.85 -30.90
C GLU A 242 28.52 -14.86 -29.75
N ASP A 243 28.84 -14.39 -28.55
CA ASP A 243 29.00 -15.25 -27.36
C ASP A 243 27.68 -15.81 -26.79
N HIS A 244 26.53 -15.27 -27.19
CA HIS A 244 25.22 -15.56 -26.57
C HIS A 244 24.11 -15.76 -27.60
N HIS A 245 24.44 -16.30 -28.77
CA HIS A 245 23.52 -16.47 -29.90
C HIS A 245 22.20 -17.19 -29.54
N ASP A 246 22.28 -18.18 -28.64
CA ASP A 246 21.15 -19.02 -28.23
C ASP A 246 20.59 -18.65 -26.84
N TYR A 247 21.07 -17.56 -26.23
CA TYR A 247 20.60 -17.19 -24.90
C TYR A 247 19.16 -16.62 -24.96
N ARG A 248 18.27 -17.23 -24.18
CA ARG A 248 16.92 -16.74 -23.94
C ARG A 248 16.64 -16.65 -22.45
N GLY A 249 16.58 -15.43 -21.94
CA GLY A 249 16.20 -15.13 -20.56
C GLY A 249 14.84 -14.44 -20.50
N TYR A 250 14.03 -14.77 -19.51
CA TYR A 250 12.74 -14.14 -19.26
C TYR A 250 12.86 -13.27 -18.02
N ALA A 251 12.86 -11.96 -18.22
CA ALA A 251 13.00 -10.99 -17.15
C ALA A 251 11.64 -10.58 -16.57
N GLY A 252 11.60 -10.46 -15.25
CA GLY A 252 10.41 -10.10 -14.50
C GLY A 252 10.72 -9.95 -13.02
N ARG A 253 9.71 -9.55 -12.26
CA ARG A 253 9.78 -9.47 -10.81
C ARG A 253 9.00 -10.62 -10.21
N VAL A 254 9.59 -11.34 -9.25
CA VAL A 254 8.90 -12.43 -8.56
C VAL A 254 7.72 -11.86 -7.77
N ALA A 255 6.51 -12.23 -8.18
CA ALA A 255 5.25 -11.74 -7.61
C ALA A 255 4.72 -12.62 -6.48
N GLY A 256 5.23 -13.85 -6.37
CA GLY A 256 4.93 -14.77 -5.27
C GLY A 256 5.73 -16.06 -5.37
N GLY A 257 5.80 -16.80 -4.28
CA GLY A 257 6.44 -18.10 -4.17
C GLY A 257 7.96 -18.06 -4.19
N ILE A 258 8.59 -19.23 -4.16
CA ILE A 258 10.05 -19.35 -4.26
C ILE A 258 10.37 -20.18 -5.49
N PHE A 259 11.21 -19.64 -6.37
CA PHE A 259 11.77 -20.32 -7.53
C PHE A 259 13.21 -20.73 -7.24
N ARG A 260 13.56 -21.95 -7.63
CA ARG A 260 14.90 -22.52 -7.51
C ARG A 260 15.36 -23.03 -8.86
N LYS A 261 16.68 -23.01 -9.07
CA LYS A 261 17.30 -23.67 -10.20
C LYS A 261 16.89 -25.15 -10.22
N GLY A 262 16.49 -25.65 -11.40
CA GLY A 262 16.01 -27.01 -11.58
C GLY A 262 14.55 -27.27 -11.20
N ASP A 263 13.79 -26.27 -10.77
CA ASP A 263 12.35 -26.45 -10.50
C ASP A 263 11.56 -26.76 -11.78
N ASN A 264 10.63 -27.71 -11.70
CA ASN A 264 9.64 -27.95 -12.74
C ASN A 264 8.58 -26.85 -12.74
N VAL A 265 8.37 -26.22 -13.89
CA VAL A 265 7.46 -25.09 -14.07
C VAL A 265 6.50 -25.33 -15.23
N LYS A 266 5.44 -24.54 -15.25
CA LYS A 266 4.52 -24.39 -16.38
C LYS A 266 4.48 -22.93 -16.82
N ILE A 267 4.32 -22.76 -18.12
CA ILE A 267 4.15 -21.46 -18.76
C ILE A 267 2.67 -21.28 -19.00
N LEU A 268 2.09 -20.19 -18.49
CA LEU A 268 0.70 -19.82 -18.72
C LEU A 268 0.63 -18.63 -19.68
N PRO A 269 -0.34 -18.63 -20.62
CA PRO A 269 -1.53 -19.48 -20.66
C PRO A 269 -1.37 -20.78 -21.47
N SER A 270 -0.22 -21.04 -22.11
CA SER A 270 -0.03 -22.20 -23.01
C SER A 270 -0.13 -23.55 -22.29
N GLY A 271 0.18 -23.60 -20.99
CA GLY A 271 0.19 -24.80 -20.17
C GLY A 271 1.41 -25.70 -20.39
N LEU A 272 2.37 -25.29 -21.23
CA LEU A 272 3.55 -26.08 -21.56
C LEU A 272 4.45 -26.25 -20.33
N PRO A 273 4.91 -27.48 -20.03
CA PRO A 273 5.85 -27.74 -18.95
C PRO A 273 7.27 -27.40 -19.39
N SER A 274 8.11 -27.01 -18.44
CA SER A 274 9.57 -26.92 -18.61
C SER A 274 10.26 -26.99 -17.25
N LYS A 275 11.57 -26.74 -17.23
CA LYS A 275 12.40 -26.72 -16.04
C LYS A 275 13.31 -25.49 -16.04
N ILE A 276 13.50 -24.89 -14.88
CA ILE A 276 14.37 -23.71 -14.72
C ILE A 276 15.82 -24.13 -14.89
N LYS A 277 16.50 -23.55 -15.88
CA LYS A 277 17.92 -23.80 -16.17
C LYS A 277 18.83 -22.90 -15.33
N SER A 278 18.58 -21.59 -15.33
CA SER A 278 19.29 -20.61 -14.50
C SER A 278 18.34 -19.53 -13.99
N ILE A 279 18.75 -18.88 -12.90
CA ILE A 279 18.12 -17.66 -12.40
C ILE A 279 19.22 -16.64 -12.21
N ASP A 280 19.13 -15.51 -12.89
CA ASP A 280 20.21 -14.53 -12.96
C ASP A 280 19.76 -13.19 -12.38
N LEU A 281 20.57 -12.63 -11.48
CA LEU A 281 20.43 -11.28 -10.93
C LEU A 281 21.68 -10.46 -11.28
N MET A 282 21.53 -9.58 -12.27
CA MET A 282 22.64 -8.82 -12.85
C MET A 282 23.73 -9.78 -13.36
N GLU A 283 24.94 -9.73 -12.80
CA GLU A 283 26.08 -10.57 -13.18
C GLU A 283 26.15 -11.90 -12.40
N ASN A 284 25.27 -12.10 -11.42
CA ASN A 284 25.32 -13.27 -10.55
C ASN A 284 24.21 -14.25 -10.89
N GLU A 285 24.58 -15.53 -11.06
CA GLU A 285 23.62 -16.63 -11.06
C GLU A 285 23.22 -16.95 -9.61
N LEU A 286 21.93 -17.21 -9.41
CA LEU A 286 21.31 -17.48 -8.11
C LEU A 286 20.71 -18.88 -8.09
N GLU A 287 20.86 -19.55 -6.94
CA GLU A 287 20.18 -20.83 -6.70
C GLU A 287 18.68 -20.65 -6.40
N VAL A 288 18.31 -19.50 -5.86
CA VAL A 288 16.95 -19.21 -5.38
C VAL A 288 16.57 -17.76 -5.68
N ALA A 289 15.33 -17.56 -6.13
CA ALA A 289 14.68 -16.25 -6.21
C ALA A 289 13.32 -16.26 -5.52
N PHE A 290 13.02 -15.15 -4.87
CA PHE A 290 11.80 -14.94 -4.07
C PHE A 290 11.35 -13.48 -4.20
N PRO A 291 10.08 -13.14 -3.87
CA PRO A 291 9.64 -11.76 -3.88
C PRO A 291 10.47 -10.93 -2.89
N PRO A 292 10.82 -9.68 -3.23
CA PRO A 292 10.42 -8.93 -4.41
C PRO A 292 11.48 -8.88 -5.52
N MET A 293 12.36 -9.88 -5.64
CA MET A 293 13.52 -9.83 -6.53
C MET A 293 13.13 -9.68 -8.01
N SER A 294 13.90 -8.86 -8.74
CA SER A 294 13.81 -8.75 -10.19
C SER A 294 14.93 -9.57 -10.80
N VAL A 295 14.58 -10.66 -11.49
CA VAL A 295 15.54 -11.65 -12.00
C VAL A 295 15.24 -11.97 -13.46
N SER A 296 16.20 -12.58 -14.13
CA SER A 296 16.01 -13.27 -15.41
C SER A 296 15.98 -14.77 -15.16
N ILE A 297 14.97 -15.46 -15.68
CA ILE A 297 14.88 -16.93 -15.60
C ILE A 297 15.13 -17.49 -16.99
N SER A 298 16.02 -18.47 -17.12
CA SER A 298 16.15 -19.26 -18.35
C SER A 298 15.54 -20.65 -18.16
N LEU A 299 15.09 -21.26 -19.26
CA LEU A 299 14.44 -22.57 -19.25
C LEU A 299 15.30 -23.60 -20.01
N GLU A 300 15.07 -24.88 -19.74
CA GLU A 300 15.71 -25.99 -20.46
C GLU A 300 15.12 -26.17 -21.88
N ASP A 301 13.84 -25.83 -22.07
CA ASP A 301 13.13 -25.99 -23.34
C ASP A 301 12.92 -24.66 -24.07
N ASP A 302 12.99 -24.68 -25.40
CA ASP A 302 12.70 -23.54 -26.26
C ASP A 302 11.19 -23.32 -26.41
N ILE A 303 10.59 -22.69 -25.41
CA ILE A 303 9.17 -22.37 -25.39
C ILE A 303 8.95 -20.93 -25.83
N ASP A 304 7.95 -20.71 -26.69
CA ASP A 304 7.55 -19.35 -27.04
C ASP A 304 6.79 -18.67 -25.89
N ILE A 305 7.47 -17.75 -25.21
CA ILE A 305 6.95 -16.95 -24.11
C ILE A 305 7.09 -15.48 -24.47
N SER A 306 6.04 -14.71 -24.19
CA SER A 306 5.96 -13.27 -24.45
C SER A 306 5.62 -12.48 -23.18
N ARG A 307 5.71 -11.15 -23.26
CA ARG A 307 5.26 -10.25 -22.18
C ARG A 307 3.78 -10.51 -21.86
N GLY A 308 3.47 -10.64 -20.57
CA GLY A 308 2.12 -10.92 -20.08
C GLY A 308 1.83 -12.41 -19.86
N ASP A 309 2.74 -13.30 -20.26
CA ASP A 309 2.72 -14.71 -19.85
C ASP A 309 3.28 -14.85 -18.42
N MET A 310 3.03 -15.99 -17.79
CA MET A 310 3.41 -16.23 -16.40
C MET A 310 4.07 -17.59 -16.23
N ILE A 311 5.22 -17.62 -15.57
CA ILE A 311 5.88 -18.86 -15.13
C ILE A 311 5.38 -19.19 -13.72
N VAL A 312 4.90 -20.41 -13.52
CA VAL A 312 4.35 -20.91 -12.25
C VAL A 312 4.83 -22.35 -11.99
N LYS A 313 4.77 -22.82 -10.74
CA LYS A 313 4.91 -24.25 -10.42
C LYS A 313 3.57 -24.98 -10.51
N ASN A 314 3.66 -26.30 -10.64
CA ASN A 314 2.51 -27.19 -10.84
C ASN A 314 1.57 -27.31 -9.64
N ASP A 315 2.09 -27.11 -8.43
CA ASP A 315 1.38 -27.25 -7.16
C ASP A 315 0.49 -26.04 -6.81
N SER A 316 0.68 -24.92 -7.51
CA SER A 316 -0.06 -23.69 -7.26
C SER A 316 -0.42 -23.00 -8.57
N LEU A 317 -1.50 -23.44 -9.22
CA LEU A 317 -1.98 -22.81 -10.46
C LEU A 317 -2.95 -21.65 -10.17
N PRO A 318 -2.77 -20.49 -10.82
CA PRO A 318 -3.73 -19.38 -10.78
C PRO A 318 -4.98 -19.67 -11.62
N THR A 319 -6.00 -18.83 -11.45
CA THR A 319 -7.22 -18.86 -12.28
C THR A 319 -6.94 -18.22 -13.65
N ILE A 320 -7.46 -18.84 -14.70
CA ILE A 320 -7.40 -18.30 -16.06
C ILE A 320 -8.82 -18.06 -16.55
N SER A 321 -9.22 -16.80 -16.70
CA SER A 321 -10.58 -16.44 -17.12
C SER A 321 -10.61 -15.10 -17.87
N GLN A 322 -11.63 -14.92 -18.71
CA GLN A 322 -11.99 -13.63 -19.29
C GLN A 322 -13.04 -12.88 -18.46
N ASP A 323 -13.84 -13.62 -17.70
CA ASP A 323 -14.87 -13.09 -16.83
C ASP A 323 -14.34 -13.05 -15.41
N ILE A 324 -14.28 -11.84 -14.86
CA ILE A 324 -13.57 -11.56 -13.62
C ILE A 324 -14.46 -10.70 -12.74
N GLU A 325 -14.62 -11.15 -11.51
CA GLU A 325 -15.28 -10.39 -10.47
C GLU A 325 -14.24 -9.57 -9.70
N ILE A 326 -14.47 -8.26 -9.61
CA ILE A 326 -13.57 -7.35 -8.90
C ILE A 326 -14.34 -6.45 -7.97
N THR A 327 -13.73 -6.10 -6.85
CA THR A 327 -14.05 -4.86 -6.16
C THR A 327 -13.27 -3.75 -6.85
N ILE A 328 -13.92 -2.63 -7.19
CA ILE A 328 -13.30 -1.48 -7.84
C ILE A 328 -13.46 -0.23 -6.98
N CYS A 329 -12.39 0.53 -6.82
CA CYS A 329 -12.45 1.92 -6.37
C CYS A 329 -12.46 2.81 -7.61
N TRP A 330 -13.54 3.56 -7.82
CA TRP A 330 -13.67 4.45 -8.95
C TRP A 330 -13.02 5.81 -8.69
N MET A 331 -12.21 6.27 -9.63
CA MET A 331 -11.31 7.43 -9.48
C MET A 331 -11.63 8.58 -10.44
N ASN A 332 -12.53 8.38 -11.40
CA ASN A 332 -12.90 9.40 -12.38
C ASN A 332 -14.15 10.19 -11.93
N GLN A 333 -14.25 11.45 -12.33
CA GLN A 333 -15.45 12.27 -12.09
C GLN A 333 -16.66 11.77 -12.88
N LYS A 334 -16.43 11.27 -14.11
CA LYS A 334 -17.48 10.66 -14.91
C LYS A 334 -17.82 9.30 -14.28
N PRO A 335 -19.10 9.02 -13.98
CA PRO A 335 -19.50 7.73 -13.43
C PRO A 335 -19.09 6.55 -14.32
N LEU A 336 -18.90 5.40 -13.70
CA LEU A 336 -18.68 4.14 -14.40
C LEU A 336 -19.92 3.78 -15.22
N VAL A 337 -19.71 3.40 -16.48
CA VAL A 337 -20.79 3.08 -17.43
C VAL A 337 -20.72 1.61 -17.84
N ILE A 338 -21.83 0.89 -17.67
CA ILE A 338 -21.97 -0.51 -18.11
C ILE A 338 -21.85 -0.58 -19.64
N GLY A 339 -21.15 -1.59 -20.14
CA GLY A 339 -20.91 -1.81 -21.58
C GLY A 339 -19.84 -0.90 -22.19
N ARG A 340 -19.35 0.12 -21.47
CA ARG A 340 -18.24 0.96 -21.93
C ARG A 340 -16.94 0.16 -21.95
N LYS A 341 -16.13 0.42 -22.97
CA LYS A 341 -14.80 -0.19 -23.15
C LYS A 341 -13.75 0.62 -22.38
N TYR A 342 -12.83 -0.11 -21.78
CA TYR A 342 -11.68 0.42 -21.06
C TYR A 342 -10.44 -0.40 -21.43
N ASN A 343 -9.27 0.23 -21.34
CA ASN A 343 -8.01 -0.50 -21.27
C ASN A 343 -7.84 -1.01 -19.83
N LEU A 344 -7.30 -2.22 -19.69
CA LEU A 344 -7.05 -2.87 -18.43
C LEU A 344 -5.59 -3.32 -18.39
N MET A 345 -4.89 -2.91 -17.35
CA MET A 345 -3.53 -3.38 -17.07
C MET A 345 -3.55 -4.29 -15.84
N HIS A 346 -3.02 -5.49 -16.02
CA HIS A 346 -2.92 -6.52 -14.99
C HIS A 346 -1.53 -7.13 -15.06
N THR A 347 -0.75 -7.02 -13.98
CA THR A 347 0.68 -7.36 -13.95
C THR A 347 1.44 -6.70 -15.11
N THR A 348 1.97 -7.48 -16.06
CA THR A 348 2.70 -7.01 -17.24
C THR A 348 1.85 -7.02 -18.51
N LYS A 349 0.57 -7.44 -18.41
CA LYS A 349 -0.36 -7.63 -19.53
C LYS A 349 -1.33 -6.45 -19.64
N GLU A 350 -1.54 -6.01 -20.88
CA GLU A 350 -2.53 -5.00 -21.22
C GLU A 350 -3.58 -5.62 -22.16
N VAL A 351 -4.85 -5.45 -21.81
CA VAL A 351 -5.99 -5.95 -22.58
C VAL A 351 -7.11 -4.92 -22.60
N LYS A 352 -8.09 -5.10 -23.47
CA LYS A 352 -9.33 -4.32 -23.41
C LYS A 352 -10.34 -5.07 -22.56
N CYS A 353 -11.19 -4.34 -21.86
CA CYS A 353 -12.32 -4.92 -21.13
C CYS A 353 -13.58 -4.09 -21.27
N ILE A 354 -14.70 -4.70 -20.92
CA ILE A 354 -15.99 -4.04 -20.72
C ILE A 354 -16.50 -4.30 -19.31
N ILE A 355 -17.19 -3.33 -18.71
CA ILE A 355 -17.96 -3.57 -17.50
C ILE A 355 -19.26 -4.28 -17.90
N LYS A 356 -19.46 -5.51 -17.46
CA LYS A 356 -20.68 -6.27 -17.73
C LYS A 356 -21.82 -5.85 -16.82
N GLU A 357 -21.53 -5.75 -15.53
CA GLU A 357 -22.53 -5.55 -14.50
C GLU A 357 -21.91 -4.91 -13.26
N ILE A 358 -22.72 -4.11 -12.55
CA ILE A 358 -22.46 -3.63 -11.21
C ILE A 358 -23.32 -4.48 -10.26
N LEU A 359 -22.69 -5.29 -9.42
CA LEU A 359 -23.35 -6.22 -8.51
C LEU A 359 -23.92 -5.47 -7.29
N TYR A 360 -23.08 -4.65 -6.64
CA TYR A 360 -23.49 -3.78 -5.53
C TYR A 360 -22.43 -2.71 -5.26
N LYS A 361 -22.84 -1.58 -4.68
CA LYS A 361 -21.95 -0.60 -4.06
C LYS A 361 -21.69 -0.96 -2.61
N ILE A 362 -20.55 -0.54 -2.07
CA ILE A 362 -20.25 -0.69 -0.65
C ILE A 362 -20.33 0.69 -0.01
N ASN A 363 -21.17 0.81 1.03
CA ASN A 363 -21.13 1.98 1.89
C ASN A 363 -19.88 1.90 2.76
N VAL A 364 -18.90 2.77 2.53
CA VAL A 364 -17.63 2.76 3.26
C VAL A 364 -17.76 3.14 4.73
N ASN A 365 -18.88 3.73 5.15
CA ASN A 365 -19.13 4.09 6.55
C ASN A 365 -19.78 2.94 7.32
N THR A 366 -20.78 2.26 6.72
CA THR A 366 -21.57 1.20 7.40
C THR A 366 -21.17 -0.22 7.00
N LEU A 367 -20.35 -0.37 5.94
CA LEU A 367 -19.97 -1.63 5.29
C LEU A 367 -21.14 -2.37 4.61
N GLU A 368 -22.31 -1.74 4.54
CA GLU A 368 -23.49 -2.33 3.90
C GLU A 368 -23.35 -2.40 2.39
N LYS A 369 -23.93 -3.45 1.82
CA LYS A 369 -24.01 -3.67 0.37
C LYS A 369 -25.27 -3.03 -0.17
N ILE A 370 -25.12 -2.02 -1.01
CA ILE A 370 -26.21 -1.30 -1.66
C ILE A 370 -26.42 -1.89 -3.06
N ILE A 371 -27.52 -2.60 -3.27
CA ILE A 371 -27.80 -3.34 -4.53
C ILE A 371 -28.58 -2.46 -5.53
N ASP A 372 -29.50 -1.63 -5.03
CA ASP A 372 -30.43 -0.86 -5.89
C ASP A 372 -29.78 0.35 -6.56
N GLU A 373 -28.73 0.92 -5.95
CA GLU A 373 -28.01 2.07 -6.48
C GLU A 373 -26.82 1.61 -7.34
N LYS A 374 -27.01 1.62 -8.67
CA LYS A 374 -25.98 1.19 -9.63
C LYS A 374 -25.12 2.33 -10.19
N GLU A 375 -25.29 3.57 -9.71
CA GLU A 375 -24.44 4.68 -10.15
C GLU A 375 -23.13 4.72 -9.34
N VAL A 376 -22.01 4.42 -9.99
CA VAL A 376 -20.68 4.40 -9.35
C VAL A 376 -19.91 5.65 -9.78
N GLY A 377 -20.00 6.69 -8.96
CA GLY A 377 -19.29 7.96 -9.13
C GLY A 377 -17.91 8.01 -8.46
N LEU A 378 -17.25 9.16 -8.51
CA LEU A 378 -15.94 9.38 -7.89
C LEU A 378 -15.89 8.91 -6.43
N ASN A 379 -14.81 8.23 -6.04
CA ASN A 379 -14.57 7.66 -4.70
C ASN A 379 -15.55 6.56 -4.26
N SER A 380 -16.46 6.12 -5.13
CA SER A 380 -17.33 4.98 -4.85
C SER A 380 -16.54 3.68 -4.93
N ILE A 381 -16.84 2.77 -4.01
CA ILE A 381 -16.34 1.39 -4.04
C ILE A 381 -17.51 0.50 -4.43
N ALA A 382 -17.30 -0.32 -5.46
CA ALA A 382 -18.34 -1.19 -5.98
C ALA A 382 -17.79 -2.57 -6.32
N ARG A 383 -18.66 -3.55 -6.30
CA ARG A 383 -18.40 -4.88 -6.82
C ARG A 383 -18.92 -4.96 -8.25
N VAL A 384 -18.06 -5.31 -9.19
CA VAL A 384 -18.39 -5.32 -10.62
C VAL A 384 -17.89 -6.59 -11.29
N MET A 385 -18.62 -7.01 -12.31
CA MET A 385 -18.20 -8.06 -13.24
C MET A 385 -17.61 -7.39 -14.48
N ILE A 386 -16.39 -7.78 -14.85
CA ILE A 386 -15.74 -7.33 -16.06
C ILE A 386 -15.52 -8.50 -17.02
N LYS A 387 -15.53 -8.21 -18.32
CA LYS A 387 -15.12 -9.15 -19.36
C LYS A 387 -13.96 -8.59 -20.15
N THR A 388 -12.87 -9.34 -20.22
CA THR A 388 -11.67 -8.97 -20.99
C THR A 388 -11.68 -9.59 -22.38
N THR A 389 -10.95 -9.00 -23.32
CA THR A 389 -10.83 -9.52 -24.70
C THR A 389 -9.92 -10.75 -24.80
N LYS A 390 -8.99 -10.91 -23.85
CA LYS A 390 -8.10 -12.07 -23.71
C LYS A 390 -8.12 -12.56 -22.26
N PRO A 391 -7.94 -13.86 -21.99
CA PRO A 391 -7.91 -14.37 -20.62
C PRO A 391 -6.79 -13.71 -19.80
N LEU A 392 -7.10 -13.37 -18.55
CA LEU A 392 -6.12 -12.98 -17.54
C LEU A 392 -5.73 -14.20 -16.71
N ILE A 393 -4.53 -14.16 -16.15
CA ILE A 393 -3.97 -15.20 -15.27
C ILE A 393 -3.83 -14.56 -13.89
N PHE A 394 -4.74 -14.84 -12.98
CA PHE A 394 -4.89 -14.06 -11.75
C PHE A 394 -5.16 -14.92 -10.53
N ASP A 395 -4.98 -14.30 -9.37
CA ASP A 395 -5.39 -14.83 -8.07
C ASP A 395 -6.36 -13.84 -7.41
N SER A 396 -6.98 -14.25 -6.30
CA SER A 396 -7.69 -13.28 -5.46
C SER A 396 -6.68 -12.30 -4.83
N TYR A 397 -7.06 -11.04 -4.68
CA TYR A 397 -6.22 -10.00 -4.06
C TYR A 397 -5.81 -10.35 -2.62
N LYS A 398 -6.65 -11.12 -1.92
CA LYS A 398 -6.35 -11.65 -0.58
C LYS A 398 -5.21 -12.67 -0.57
N SER A 399 -5.09 -13.49 -1.63
CA SER A 399 -4.05 -14.51 -1.71
C SER A 399 -2.74 -13.93 -2.28
N ASN A 400 -2.83 -13.14 -3.35
CA ASN A 400 -1.67 -12.46 -3.92
C ASN A 400 -2.04 -11.05 -4.39
N ARG A 401 -1.50 -10.02 -3.72
CA ARG A 401 -1.78 -8.61 -4.02
C ARG A 401 -1.33 -8.21 -5.44
N VAL A 402 -0.24 -8.79 -5.95
CA VAL A 402 0.30 -8.43 -7.27
C VAL A 402 -0.61 -8.98 -8.37
N THR A 403 -0.89 -10.29 -8.37
CA THR A 403 -1.72 -10.94 -9.39
C THR A 403 -3.22 -10.79 -9.14
N GLY A 404 -3.64 -10.28 -7.99
CA GLY A 404 -5.03 -9.91 -7.71
C GLY A 404 -5.34 -8.42 -7.90
N SER A 405 -4.37 -7.60 -8.31
CA SER A 405 -4.58 -6.16 -8.58
C SER A 405 -4.65 -5.86 -10.07
N LEU A 406 -5.45 -4.86 -10.43
CA LEU A 406 -5.51 -4.33 -11.78
C LEU A 406 -5.87 -2.84 -11.77
N ILE A 407 -5.64 -2.17 -12.89
CA ILE A 407 -6.15 -0.81 -13.13
C ILE A 407 -6.97 -0.75 -14.40
N LEU A 408 -7.98 0.12 -14.39
CA LEU A 408 -8.75 0.50 -15.56
C LEU A 408 -8.30 1.88 -16.04
N ILE A 409 -8.14 1.99 -17.35
CA ILE A 409 -7.67 3.18 -18.05
C ILE A 409 -8.69 3.54 -19.12
N ASP A 410 -9.06 4.83 -19.20
CA ASP A 410 -9.93 5.31 -20.28
C ASP A 410 -9.20 5.25 -21.63
N GLU A 411 -9.84 4.67 -22.64
CA GLU A 411 -9.23 4.48 -23.96
C GLU A 411 -8.94 5.81 -24.70
N VAL A 412 -9.63 6.89 -24.35
CA VAL A 412 -9.51 8.19 -25.04
C VAL A 412 -8.57 9.11 -24.29
N THR A 413 -8.73 9.24 -22.98
CA THR A 413 -7.93 10.19 -22.18
C THR A 413 -6.64 9.60 -21.65
N ASN A 414 -6.49 8.26 -21.68
CA ASN A 414 -5.42 7.52 -21.00
C ASN A 414 -5.36 7.78 -19.48
N GLU A 415 -6.41 8.32 -18.88
CA GLU A 415 -6.50 8.50 -17.43
C GLU A 415 -6.77 7.15 -16.76
N THR A 416 -6.14 6.91 -15.62
CA THR A 416 -6.53 5.79 -14.74
C THR A 416 -7.87 6.14 -14.10
N VAL A 417 -8.92 5.39 -14.45
CA VAL A 417 -10.29 5.65 -14.02
C VAL A 417 -10.72 4.80 -12.83
N GLY A 418 -10.01 3.72 -12.55
CA GLY A 418 -10.28 2.89 -11.37
C GLY A 418 -9.17 1.90 -11.05
N VAL A 419 -9.13 1.50 -9.79
CA VAL A 419 -8.22 0.45 -9.26
C VAL A 419 -9.08 -0.73 -8.83
N GLY A 420 -8.75 -1.91 -9.33
CA GLY A 420 -9.48 -3.15 -9.10
C GLY A 420 -8.72 -4.13 -8.21
N MET A 421 -9.46 -4.78 -7.32
CA MET A 421 -9.03 -5.90 -6.49
C MET A 421 -9.87 -7.11 -6.89
N ILE A 422 -9.23 -8.10 -7.49
CA ILE A 422 -9.84 -9.37 -7.90
C ILE A 422 -10.16 -10.20 -6.67
N VAL A 423 -11.23 -11.00 -6.74
CA VAL A 423 -11.82 -11.60 -5.53
C VAL A 423 -11.72 -13.11 -5.52
#